data_AF-W9V5W0-F1
#
_entry.id   AF-W9V5W0-F1
#
_cell.length_a   1.000
_cell.length_b   1.000
_cell.length_c   1.000
_cell.angle_alpha   90.00
_cell.angle_beta   90.00
_cell.angle_gamma   90.00
#
_symmetry.space_group_name_H-M   'P 1'
#
loop_
_entity.id
_entity.type
_entity.pdbx_description
1 polymer ?
#
loop_
_entity_poly.entity_id
_entity_poly.type
_entity_poly.pdbx_seq_one_letter_code
_entity_poly.pdbx_strand_id
1 'polypeptide(L)' 'MPRASLLRQRLLALFLAGVLALFSPLVSQFETPERLLGIPSLFIYLFAVWAAIIGAAAWILSRGPDR' A
#
# COMPACT_ATOMS: atom_id res chain seq x y z
N MET A 1 27.88 3.38 8.62
CA MET A 1 26.83 2.34 8.55
C MET A 1 25.43 2.97 8.36
N PRO A 2 25.03 3.41 7.14
CA PRO A 2 23.72 4.08 6.93
C PRO A 2 22.64 3.23 6.23
N ARG A 3 22.97 2.03 5.71
CA ARG A 3 22.04 1.30 4.81
C ARG A 3 20.82 0.70 5.52
N ALA A 4 20.99 0.27 6.77
CA ALA A 4 19.91 -0.31 7.57
C ALA A 4 18.85 0.73 8.00
N SER A 5 19.22 2.02 8.13
CA SER A 5 18.24 3.07 8.43
C SER A 5 17.34 3.36 7.23
N LEU A 6 17.89 3.36 6.01
CA LEU A 6 17.14 3.64 4.78
C LEU A 6 16.07 2.58 4.48
N LEU A 7 16.38 1.29 4.71
CA LEU A 7 15.38 0.22 4.55
C LEU A 7 14.23 0.41 5.56
N ARG A 8 14.58 0.66 6.82
CA ARG A 8 13.61 0.87 7.91
C ARG A 8 12.72 2.09 7.65
N GLN A 9 13.31 3.16 7.13
CA GLN A 9 12.61 4.40 6.78
C GLN A 9 11.70 4.23 5.56
N ARG A 10 12.10 3.43 4.56
CA ARG A 10 11.23 3.08 3.41
C ARG A 10 10.05 2.21 3.83
N LEU A 11 10.26 1.22 4.69
CA LEU A 11 9.17 0.39 5.22
C LEU A 11 8.22 1.19 6.10
N LEU A 12 8.73 2.12 6.91
CA LEU A 12 7.92 3.07 7.67
C LEU A 12 7.09 3.97 6.75
N ALA A 13 7.71 4.55 5.71
CA ALA A 13 6.99 5.37 4.74
C ALA A 13 5.90 4.56 4.02
N LEU A 14 6.18 3.30 3.67
CA LEU A 14 5.20 2.39 3.08
C LEU A 14 4.04 2.08 4.04
N PHE A 15 4.35 1.86 5.31
CA PHE A 15 3.35 1.62 6.35
C PHE A 15 2.45 2.84 6.54
N LEU A 16 3.05 4.03 6.69
CA LEU A 16 2.32 5.30 6.79
C LEU A 16 1.46 5.56 5.56
N ALA A 17 1.97 5.28 4.35
CA ALA A 17 1.21 5.39 3.12
C ALA A 17 0.03 4.41 3.08
N GLY A 18 0.21 3.17 3.54
CA GLY A 18 -0.87 2.18 3.65
C GLY A 18 -1.93 2.57 4.67
N VAL A 19 -1.52 3.07 5.84
CA VAL A 19 -2.44 3.60 6.86
C VAL A 19 -3.23 4.78 6.29
N LEU A 20 -2.56 5.72 5.62
CA LEU A 20 -3.25 6.85 5.02
C LEU A 20 -4.19 6.37 3.91
N ALA A 21 -3.81 5.42 3.05
CA ALA A 21 -4.68 4.91 2.00
C ALA A 21 -5.92 4.19 2.55
N LEU A 22 -5.79 3.44 3.65
CA LEU A 22 -6.88 2.62 4.21
C LEU A 22 -7.74 3.35 5.25
N PHE A 23 -7.20 4.36 5.94
CA PHE A 23 -7.91 5.10 7.00
C PHE A 23 -8.15 6.57 6.65
N SER A 24 -7.82 7.01 5.43
CA SER A 24 -8.14 8.36 4.95
C SER A 24 -9.60 8.45 4.51
N PRO A 25 -10.22 9.65 4.60
CA PRO A 25 -11.51 9.94 3.96
C PRO A 25 -11.54 9.68 2.45
N LEU A 26 -10.41 9.43 1.79
CA LEU A 26 -10.39 8.94 0.41
C LEU A 26 -11.19 7.62 0.25
N VAL A 27 -11.27 6.79 1.29
CA VAL A 27 -12.07 5.56 1.27
C VAL A 27 -13.57 5.86 1.17
N SER A 28 -14.06 6.94 1.80
CA SER A 28 -15.48 7.30 1.76
C SER A 28 -15.96 7.69 0.37
N GLN A 29 -15.04 8.08 -0.53
CA GLN A 29 -15.37 8.32 -1.94
C GLN A 29 -15.69 7.02 -2.69
N PHE A 30 -15.20 5.87 -2.21
CA PHE A 30 -15.43 4.56 -2.82
C PHE A 30 -16.50 3.75 -2.09
N GLU A 31 -17.04 4.24 -0.98
CA GLU A 31 -18.20 3.67 -0.26
C GLU A 31 -19.53 3.90 -1.00
N THR A 32 -19.52 4.70 -2.07
CA THR A 32 -20.66 4.85 -2.96
C THR A 32 -21.07 3.51 -3.58
N PRO A 33 -22.36 3.29 -3.89
CA PRO A 33 -22.86 2.04 -4.48
C PRO A 33 -22.39 1.80 -5.93
N GLU A 34 -21.37 2.52 -6.40
CA GLU A 34 -20.76 2.32 -7.70
C GLU A 34 -20.14 0.92 -7.79
N ARG A 35 -20.55 0.20 -8.85
CA ARG A 35 -20.07 -1.14 -9.12
C ARG A 35 -19.29 -1.12 -10.42
N LEU A 36 -18.01 -1.46 -10.35
CA LEU A 36 -17.20 -1.69 -11.53
C LEU A 36 -17.37 -3.16 -11.92
N LEU A 37 -17.88 -3.44 -13.13
CA LEU A 37 -18.09 -4.82 -13.61
C LEU A 37 -18.96 -5.68 -12.67
N GLY A 38 -19.88 -5.05 -11.91
CA GLY A 38 -20.74 -5.73 -10.92
C GLY A 38 -20.10 -5.91 -9.53
N ILE A 39 -18.82 -5.59 -9.37
CA ILE A 39 -18.08 -5.66 -8.10
C ILE A 39 -18.08 -4.29 -7.42
N PRO A 40 -18.35 -4.17 -6.11
CA PRO A 40 -18.27 -2.89 -5.42
C PRO A 40 -16.87 -2.28 -5.52
N SER A 41 -16.81 -0.99 -5.88
CA SER A 41 -15.56 -0.22 -6.01
C SER A 41 -14.65 -0.32 -4.79
N LEU A 42 -15.24 -0.39 -3.60
CA LEU A 42 -14.53 -0.54 -2.33
C LEU A 42 -13.63 -1.79 -2.28
N PHE A 43 -14.09 -2.94 -2.81
CA PHE A 43 -13.28 -4.15 -2.83
C PHE A 43 -12.08 -4.00 -3.77
N ILE A 44 -12.32 -3.44 -4.96
CA ILE A 44 -11.25 -3.20 -5.95
C ILE A 44 -10.20 -2.27 -5.34
N TYR A 45 -10.63 -1.19 -4.68
CA TYR A 45 -9.74 -0.27 -3.98
C TYR A 45 -8.92 -0.98 -2.90
N LEU A 46 -9.58 -1.73 -2.01
CA LEU A 46 -8.93 -2.44 -0.92
C LEU A 46 -7.86 -3.43 -1.42
N PHE A 47 -8.23 -4.28 -2.38
CA PHE A 47 -7.30 -5.27 -2.94
C PHE A 47 -6.16 -4.62 -3.73
N ALA A 48 -6.43 -3.53 -4.47
CA ALA A 48 -5.40 -2.81 -5.20
C ALA A 48 -4.39 -2.15 -4.25
N VAL A 49 -4.85 -1.46 -3.20
CA VAL A 49 -3.98 -0.85 -2.18
C VAL A 49 -3.15 -1.93 -1.48
N TRP A 50 -3.77 -3.03 -1.11
CA TRP A 50 -3.10 -4.14 -0.44
C TRP A 50 -2.01 -4.78 -1.33
N ALA A 51 -2.33 -5.04 -2.60
CA ALA A 51 -1.37 -5.56 -3.57
C ALA A 51 -0.21 -4.58 -3.81
N ALA A 52 -0.47 -3.27 -3.86
CA ALA A 52 0.55 -2.25 -4.01
C ALA A 52 1.51 -2.22 -2.81
N ILE A 53 1.00 -2.33 -1.58
CA ILE A 53 1.81 -2.43 -0.37
C ILE A 53 2.69 -3.68 -0.41
N ILE A 54 2.13 -4.84 -0.73
CA ILE A 54 2.90 -6.10 -0.83
C ILE A 54 3.96 -6.00 -1.91
N GLY A 55 3.61 -5.53 -3.10
CA GLY A 55 4.53 -5.38 -4.23
C GLY A 55 5.67 -4.41 -3.90
N ALA A 56 5.37 -3.29 -3.26
CA ALA A 56 6.37 -2.33 -2.83
C ALA A 56 7.26 -2.87 -1.70
N ALA A 57 6.70 -3.61 -0.73
CA ALA A 57 7.47 -4.28 0.31
C ALA A 57 8.42 -5.34 -0.28
N ALA A 58 7.92 -6.17 -1.21
CA ALA A 58 8.72 -7.16 -1.93
C ALA A 58 9.81 -6.51 -2.78
N TRP A 59 9.52 -5.39 -3.45
CA TRP A 59 10.52 -4.59 -4.15
C TRP A 59 11.58 -4.07 -3.16
N ILE A 60 11.18 -3.40 -2.08
CA ILE A 60 12.12 -2.85 -1.10
C ILE A 60 13.03 -3.94 -0.54
N LEU A 61 12.48 -5.13 -0.24
CA LEU A 61 13.23 -6.26 0.29
C LEU A 61 14.16 -6.91 -0.76
N SER A 62 13.69 -7.11 -1.99
CA SER A 62 14.51 -7.63 -3.10
C SER A 62 15.63 -6.68 -3.54
N ARG A 63 15.58 -5.41 -3.14
CA ARG A 63 16.69 -4.44 -3.29
C ARG A 63 17.49 -4.23 -2.01
N GLY A 64 17.10 -4.87 -0.91
CA GLY A 64 17.95 -5.04 0.26
C GLY A 64 19.14 -5.91 -0.14
N PRO A 65 20.38 -5.52 0.19
CA PRO A 65 21.57 -6.10 -0.41
C PRO A 65 21.65 -7.61 -0.16
N ASP A 66 21.52 -8.38 -1.23
CA ASP A 66 22.22 -9.65 -1.37
C ASP A 66 23.73 -9.35 -1.35
N ARG A 67 24.31 -9.29 -0.14
CA ARG A 67 25.74 -9.47 0.21
C ARG A 67 25.98 -9.20 1.68
#